data_AF-A0A564VCC2-F1
#
_entry.id   AF-A0A564VCC2-F1
#
_cell.length_a   1.000
_cell.length_b   1.000
_cell.length_c   1.000
_cell.angle_alpha   90.00
_cell.angle_beta   90.00
_cell.angle_gamma   90.00
#
_symmetry.space_group_name_H-M   'P 1'
#
loop_
_entity.id
_entity.type
_entity.pdbx_description
1 polymer ?
#
loop_
_entity_poly.entity_id
_entity_poly.type
_entity_poly.pdbx_seq_one_letter_code
_entity_poly.pdbx_strand_id
1 'polypeptide(L)'
;MARNSASLKQWIIPVLALCFGAAMTSKSVLLGVAGIAAIFIFWMLDAYYLMLERSYRKTFEKAVNDEKDLYDMRPEETERGFLKWVCCLKAAATAPVYVGLLLLGVIVIVCA
;
A
#
# COMPACT_ATOMS: atom_id res chain seq x y z
N MET A 1 -7.19 -0.74 11.09
CA MET A 1 -6.64 -1.22 9.80
C MET A 1 -5.11 -1.29 9.75
N ALA A 2 -4.39 -0.63 10.67
CA ALA A 2 -2.92 -0.65 10.77
C ALA A 2 -2.27 -2.04 10.77
N ARG A 3 -2.84 -3.05 11.44
CA ARG A 3 -2.29 -4.42 11.45
C ARG A 3 -2.15 -5.02 10.05
N ASN A 4 -3.13 -4.76 9.17
CA ASN A 4 -3.10 -5.32 7.83
C ASN A 4 -2.10 -4.59 6.94
N SER A 5 -2.05 -3.26 7.05
CA SER A 5 -1.00 -2.43 6.42
C SER A 5 0.41 -2.87 6.85
N ALA A 6 0.63 -3.13 8.15
CA ALA A 6 1.90 -3.62 8.66
C ALA A 6 2.24 -5.02 8.13
N SER A 7 1.25 -5.92 8.05
CA SER A 7 1.42 -7.26 7.46
C SER A 7 1.89 -7.18 6.01
N LEU A 8 1.33 -6.28 5.19
CA LEU A 8 1.77 -6.08 3.81
C LEU A 8 3.25 -5.68 3.72
N LYS A 9 3.69 -4.76 4.60
CA LYS A 9 5.09 -4.32 4.66
C LYS A 9 6.03 -5.41 5.14
N GLN A 10 5.55 -6.38 5.91
CA GLN A 10 6.32 -7.56 6.29
C GLN A 10 6.45 -8.55 5.13
N TRP A 11 5.35 -8.79 4.39
CA TRP A 11 5.31 -9.77 3.31
C TRP A 11 5.99 -9.30 2.01
N ILE A 12 6.06 -8.00 1.77
CA ILE A 12 6.76 -7.49 0.58
C ILE A 12 8.26 -7.79 0.60
N ILE A 13 8.90 -7.79 1.77
CA ILE A 13 10.35 -8.02 1.91
C ILE A 13 10.78 -9.40 1.36
N PRO A 14 10.22 -10.55 1.81
CA PRO A 14 10.61 -11.85 1.28
C PRO A 14 10.23 -12.03 -0.20
N VAL A 15 9.12 -11.45 -0.66
CA VAL A 15 8.73 -11.48 -2.07
C VAL A 15 9.77 -10.77 -2.94
N LEU A 16 10.22 -9.59 -2.53
CA LEU A 16 11.25 -8.85 -3.26
C LEU A 16 12.61 -9.52 -3.18
N ALA A 17 12.97 -10.09 -2.02
CA ALA A 17 14.21 -10.85 -1.88
C ALA A 17 14.26 -12.02 -2.87
N LEU A 18 13.16 -12.75 -3.03
CA LEU A 18 13.03 -13.84 -4.00
C LEU A 18 13.12 -13.34 -5.45
N CYS A 19 12.31 -12.34 -5.83
CA CYS A 19 12.27 -11.83 -7.20
C CYS A 19 13.61 -11.21 -7.62
N PHE A 20 14.18 -10.33 -6.79
CA PHE A 20 15.43 -9.64 -7.11
C PHE A 20 16.65 -10.56 -7.01
N GLY A 21 16.69 -11.48 -6.05
CA GLY A 21 17.74 -12.50 -5.99
C GLY A 21 17.75 -13.41 -7.21
N ALA A 22 16.56 -13.82 -7.68
CA ALA A 22 16.42 -14.62 -8.89
C ALA A 22 16.78 -13.82 -10.17
N ALA A 23 16.42 -12.53 -10.22
CA ALA A 23 16.76 -11.64 -11.33
C ALA A 23 18.28 -11.48 -11.50
N MET A 24 19.01 -11.26 -10.41
CA MET A 24 20.48 -11.14 -10.44
C MET A 24 21.16 -12.46 -10.84
N THR A 25 20.64 -13.59 -10.38
CA THR A 25 21.23 -14.91 -10.68
C THR A 25 21.01 -15.29 -12.14
N SER A 26 19.82 -15.04 -12.67
CA SER A 26 19.43 -15.43 -14.03
C SER A 26 19.73 -14.38 -15.09
N LYS A 27 20.23 -13.20 -14.69
CA LYS A 27 20.39 -11.99 -15.53
C LYS A 27 19.16 -11.67 -16.39
N SER A 28 17.99 -11.93 -15.82
CA SER A 28 16.73 -11.81 -16.55
C SER A 28 15.95 -10.59 -16.07
N VAL A 29 15.89 -9.58 -16.94
CA VAL A 29 15.15 -8.33 -16.70
C VAL A 29 13.68 -8.61 -16.37
N LEU A 30 13.11 -9.68 -16.94
CA LEU A 30 11.71 -10.08 -16.71
C LEU A 30 11.42 -10.34 -15.22
N LEU A 31 12.35 -10.94 -14.48
CA LEU A 31 12.17 -11.22 -13.04
C LEU A 31 12.30 -9.94 -12.21
N GLY A 32 13.15 -9.01 -12.62
CA GLY A 32 13.23 -7.68 -12.00
C GLY A 32 11.93 -6.88 -12.19
N VAL A 33 11.37 -6.90 -13.40
CA VAL A 33 10.07 -6.28 -13.71
C VAL A 33 8.94 -6.92 -12.90
N ALA A 34 8.95 -8.24 -12.73
CA ALA A 34 7.97 -8.93 -11.87
C ALA A 34 8.06 -8.47 -10.40
N GLY A 35 9.27 -8.25 -9.89
CA GLY A 35 9.48 -7.66 -8.56
C GLY A 35 8.90 -6.25 -8.44
N ILE A 36 9.14 -5.38 -9.43
CA ILE A 36 8.54 -4.03 -9.47
C ILE A 36 7.01 -4.10 -9.52
N ALA A 37 6.44 -5.01 -10.32
CA ALA A 37 5.00 -5.21 -10.40
C ALA A 37 4.41 -5.60 -9.03
N ALA A 38 5.11 -6.46 -8.27
CA ALA A 38 4.72 -6.79 -6.89
C ALA A 38 4.72 -5.55 -5.98
N ILE A 39 5.73 -4.67 -6.08
CA ILE A 39 5.76 -3.41 -5.30
C ILE A 39 4.50 -2.57 -5.57
N PHE A 40 4.10 -2.42 -6.84
CA PHE A 40 2.90 -1.67 -7.20
C PHE A 40 1.63 -2.27 -6.59
N ILE A 41 1.45 -3.59 -6.69
CA ILE A 41 0.27 -4.28 -6.14
C ILE A 41 0.19 -4.07 -4.62
N PHE A 42 1.30 -4.24 -3.90
CA PHE A 42 1.35 -4.04 -2.46
C PHE A 42 1.11 -2.57 -2.08
N TRP A 43 1.64 -1.62 -2.84
CA TRP A 43 1.42 -0.20 -2.61
C TRP A 43 -0.06 0.19 -2.80
N MET A 44 -0.69 -0.32 -3.85
CA MET A 44 -2.12 -0.16 -4.12
C MET A 44 -3.00 -0.67 -2.97
N LEU A 45 -2.65 -1.84 -2.45
CA LEU A 45 -3.37 -2.46 -1.34
C LEU A 45 -3.13 -1.72 -0.02
N ASP A 46 -1.93 -1.21 0.23
CA ASP A 46 -1.63 -0.40 1.41
C ASP A 46 -2.36 0.94 1.40
N ALA A 47 -2.44 1.59 0.23
CA ALA A 47 -3.23 2.80 0.04
C ALA A 47 -4.73 2.56 0.25
N TYR A 48 -5.23 1.38 -0.15
CA TYR A 48 -6.61 0.98 0.13
C TYR A 48 -6.88 0.85 1.63
N TYR A 49 -5.99 0.22 2.39
CA TYR A 49 -6.16 0.13 3.85
C TYR A 49 -6.07 1.50 4.54
N LEU A 50 -5.24 2.42 4.03
CA LEU A 50 -5.18 3.79 4.55
C LEU A 50 -6.48 4.56 4.27
N MET A 51 -7.08 4.40 3.09
CA MET A 51 -8.38 4.99 2.76
C MET A 51 -9.46 4.46 3.70
N LEU A 52 -9.48 3.15 3.93
CA LEU A 52 -10.45 2.53 4.82
C LEU A 52 -10.30 3.05 6.26
N GLU A 53 -9.07 3.20 6.75
CA GLU A 53 -8.83 3.80 8.07
C GLU A 53 -9.41 5.22 8.19
N ARG A 54 -9.19 6.07 7.18
CA ARG A 54 -9.73 7.45 7.17
C ARG A 54 -11.26 7.48 7.15
N SER A 55 -11.87 6.59 6.38
CA SER A 55 -13.33 6.44 6.31
C SER A 55 -13.93 6.04 7.67
N TYR A 56 -13.32 5.07 8.35
CA TYR A 56 -13.73 4.69 9.71
C TYR A 56 -13.55 5.82 10.70
N ARG A 57 -12.41 6.53 10.67
CA ARG A 57 -12.12 7.64 11.58
C ARG A 57 -13.19 8.74 11.49
N LYS A 58 -13.58 9.13 10.27
CA LYS A 58 -14.65 10.11 10.05
C LYS A 58 -16.02 9.63 10.53
N THR A 59 -16.33 8.35 10.36
CA THR A 59 -17.57 7.77 10.86
C THR A 59 -17.64 7.86 12.39
N PHE A 60 -16.52 7.58 13.08
CA PHE A 60 -16.43 7.74 14.54
C PHE A 60 -16.49 9.21 14.98
N GLU A 61 -15.83 10.13 14.27
CA GLU A 61 -15.91 11.57 14.56
C GLU A 61 -17.36 12.07 14.50
N LYS A 62 -18.15 11.62 13.52
CA LYS A 62 -19.59 11.94 13.42
C LYS A 62 -20.41 11.34 14.54
N ALA A 63 -20.10 10.11 14.94
CA ALA A 63 -20.77 9.47 16.06
C ALA A 63 -20.50 10.18 17.40
N VAL A 64 -19.29 10.71 17.60
CA VAL A 64 -18.93 11.51 18.79
C VAL A 64 -19.67 12.85 18.81
N ASN A 65 -20.00 13.41 17.64
CA ASN A 65 -20.73 14.68 17.50
C ASN A 65 -22.27 14.52 17.50
N ASP A 66 -22.81 13.34 17.87
CA ASP A 66 -24.24 13.01 17.79
C ASP A 66 -24.87 13.17 16.37
N GLU A 67 -24.06 13.26 15.32
CA GLU A 67 -24.54 13.34 13.93
C GLU A 67 -24.94 11.97 13.37
N LYS A 68 -24.49 10.90 14.03
CA LYS A 68 -24.70 9.51 13.61
C LYS A 68 -24.79 8.60 14.83
N ASP A 69 -25.59 7.53 14.75
CA ASP A 69 -25.65 6.52 15.80
C ASP A 69 -24.28 5.85 16.03
N LEU A 70 -23.83 5.81 17.28
CA LEU A 70 -22.59 5.17 17.74
C LEU A 70 -22.53 3.68 17.38
N TYR A 71 -23.69 3.02 17.29
CA TYR A 71 -23.76 1.60 16.96
C TYR A 71 -23.76 1.33 15.45
N ASP A 72 -23.96 2.35 14.61
CA ASP A 72 -23.88 2.21 13.16
C ASP A 72 -22.43 2.25 12.66
N MET A 73 -21.79 1.08 12.67
CA MET A 73 -20.41 0.87 12.20
C MET A 73 -20.26 0.83 10.67
N ARG A 74 -21.29 1.25 9.90
CA ARG A 74 -21.17 1.34 8.44
C ARG A 74 -20.26 2.52 8.06
N PRO A 75 -19.11 2.26 7.40
CA PRO A 75 -18.19 3.33 7.02
C PRO A 75 -18.81 4.22 5.94
N GLU A 76 -18.52 5.52 5.99
CA GLU A 76 -19.00 6.47 4.99
C GLU A 76 -18.52 6.13 3.57
N GLU A 77 -19.48 6.00 2.66
CA GLU A 77 -19.22 5.70 1.24
C GLU A 77 -18.52 6.86 0.52
N THR A 78 -18.80 8.10 0.94
CA THR A 78 -18.20 9.34 0.43
C THR A 78 -16.67 9.35 0.55
N GLU A 79 -16.10 8.56 1.45
CA GLU A 79 -14.66 8.45 1.68
C GLU A 79 -13.99 7.32 0.87
N ARG A 80 -14.77 6.47 0.19
CA ARG A 80 -14.30 5.31 -0.59
C ARG A 80 -14.17 5.58 -2.09
N GLY A 81 -14.04 6.85 -2.49
CA GLY A 81 -13.90 7.23 -3.90
C GLY A 81 -12.49 6.97 -4.48
N PHE A 82 -12.42 6.69 -5.79
CA PHE A 82 -11.16 6.44 -6.51
C PHE A 82 -10.14 7.58 -6.34
N LEU A 83 -10.58 8.85 -6.39
CA LEU A 83 -9.71 10.01 -6.19
C LEU A 83 -9.06 10.03 -4.80
N LYS A 84 -9.81 9.65 -3.76
CA LYS A 84 -9.29 9.57 -2.39
C LYS A 84 -8.31 8.41 -2.23
N TRP A 85 -8.58 7.29 -2.88
CA TRP A 85 -7.65 6.17 -2.96
C TRP A 85 -6.32 6.58 -3.63
N VAL A 86 -6.37 7.32 -4.75
CA VAL A 86 -5.16 7.86 -5.41
C VAL A 86 -4.45 8.89 -4.53
N CYS A 87 -5.18 9.71 -3.79
CA CYS A 87 -4.58 10.63 -2.82
C CYS A 87 -3.88 9.88 -1.68
N CYS A 88 -4.39 8.71 -1.27
CA CYS A 88 -3.76 7.85 -0.27
C CYS A 88 -2.47 7.18 -0.77
N LEU A 89 -2.33 6.93 -2.09
CA LEU A 89 -1.06 6.46 -2.66
C LEU A 89 0.08 7.46 -2.43
N LYS A 90 -0.22 8.76 -2.54
CA LYS A 90 0.74 9.86 -2.33
C LYS A 90 0.91 10.25 -0.86
N ALA A 91 0.26 9.56 0.08
CA ALA A 91 0.34 9.92 1.48
C ALA A 91 1.74 9.66 2.05
N ALA A 92 2.21 10.58 2.91
CA ALA A 92 3.53 10.51 3.55
C ALA A 92 3.76 9.22 4.37
N ALA A 93 2.70 8.52 4.78
CA ALA A 93 2.79 7.30 5.57
C ALA A 93 3.17 6.04 4.76
N THR A 94 2.88 6.03 3.45
CA THR A 94 3.09 4.89 2.56
C THR A 94 4.15 5.19 1.50
N ALA A 95 4.11 6.40 0.93
CA ALA A 95 4.99 6.83 -0.15
C ALA A 95 6.50 6.58 0.08
N PRO A 96 7.13 6.96 1.21
CA PRO A 96 8.59 6.82 1.34
C PRO A 96 9.05 5.36 1.33
N VAL A 97 8.25 4.44 1.88
CA VAL A 97 8.57 3.00 1.90
C VAL A 97 8.55 2.45 0.48
N TYR A 98 7.46 2.65 -0.26
CA TYR A 98 7.32 2.09 -1.61
C TYR A 98 8.17 2.80 -2.65
N VAL A 99 8.39 4.11 -2.53
CA VAL A 99 9.34 4.85 -3.38
C VAL A 99 10.76 4.34 -3.16
N GLY A 100 11.17 4.11 -1.92
CA GLY A 100 12.48 3.50 -1.61
C GLY A 100 12.63 2.10 -2.22
N LEU A 101 11.60 1.26 -2.12
CA LEU A 101 11.59 -0.07 -2.73
C LEU A 101 11.61 -0.02 -4.27
N LEU A 102 10.92 0.93 -4.88
CA LEU A 102 10.95 1.13 -6.34
C LEU A 102 12.35 1.54 -6.80
N LEU A 103 13.02 2.46 -6.09
CA LEU A 103 14.41 2.84 -6.39
C LEU A 103 15.34 1.63 -6.32
N LEU A 104 15.20 0.79 -5.29
CA LEU A 104 15.96 -0.46 -5.20
C LEU A 104 15.66 -1.39 -6.40
N GLY A 105 14.40 -1.54 -6.79
CA GLY A 105 14.03 -2.34 -7.96
C GLY A 105 14.64 -1.83 -9.26
N VAL A 106 14.68 -0.51 -9.46
CA VAL A 106 15.34 0.10 -10.63
C VAL A 106 16.85 -0.18 -10.61
N ILE A 107 17.50 -0.05 -9.46
CA ILE A 107 18.94 -0.36 -9.32
C ILE A 107 19.20 -1.83 -9.68
N VAL A 108 18.37 -2.76 -9.21
CA VAL A 108 18.50 -4.19 -9.54
C VAL A 108 18.38 -4.43 -11.04
N ILE A 109 17.41 -3.81 -11.72
CA ILE A 109 17.24 -3.96 -13.18
C ILE A 109 18.43 -3.41 -13.96
N VAL A 110 19.02 -2.29 -13.52
CA VAL A 110 20.18 -1.71 -14.19
C VAL A 110 21.44 -2.56 -13.98
N CYS A 111 21.54 -3.26 -12.84
CA CYS A 111 22.71 -4.08 -12.49
C CYS A 111 22.62 -5.56 -12.91
N ALA A 112 21.43 -6.08 -13.21
CA ALA A 112 21.18 -7.49 -13.56
C ALA A 112 21.41 -7.76 -15.05
#